data_AF-A0A8X6XJW4-F1
#
_entry.id   AF-A0A8X6XJW4-F1
#
_cell.length_a   1.000
_cell.length_b   1.000
_cell.length_c   1.000
_cell.angle_alpha   90.00
_cell.angle_beta   90.00
_cell.angle_gamma   90.00
#
_symmetry.space_group_name_H-M   'P 1'
#
loop_
_entity.id
_entity.type
_entity.pdbx_description
1 polymer ?
#
loop_
_entity_poly.entity_id
_entity_poly.type
_entity_poly.pdbx_seq_one_letter_code
_entity_poly.pdbx_strand_id
1 'polypeptide(L)'
;MLNLYIAYPDSPTRFGINSSNTLDFAIIRNFYYPFTINSLNDLSSDHNPVLLNFTLKLNKETSNPRAVHTNWPQFSKYLNSNFSLLNYHPNTINTANDIDQKITEFTETVRAAHSQ
;
A
#
# COMPACT_ATOMS: atom_id res chain seq x y z
N MET A 1 -18.92 -5.80 -29.09
CA MET A 1 -19.04 -4.66 -28.15
C MET A 1 -18.06 -4.88 -27.02
N LEU A 2 -17.31 -3.84 -26.62
CA LEU A 2 -16.44 -3.89 -25.45
C LEU A 2 -17.29 -3.80 -24.18
N ASN A 3 -17.22 -4.80 -23.29
CA ASN A 3 -17.88 -4.73 -21.99
C ASN A 3 -17.00 -3.93 -21.02
N LEU A 4 -17.28 -2.64 -20.88
CA LEU A 4 -16.57 -1.70 -20.02
C LEU A 4 -17.56 -1.06 -19.03
N TYR A 5 -17.21 -1.04 -17.76
CA TYR A 5 -18.02 -0.49 -16.68
C TYR A 5 -17.15 0.40 -15.78
N ILE A 6 -17.69 1.55 -15.37
CA ILE A 6 -17.08 2.43 -14.37
C ILE A 6 -17.81 2.19 -13.06
N ALA A 7 -17.14 1.56 -12.11
CA ALA A 7 -17.63 1.32 -10.76
C ALA A 7 -17.19 2.45 -9.85
N TYR A 8 -18.13 3.10 -9.17
CA TYR A 8 -17.86 4.13 -8.18
C TYR A 8 -18.71 3.88 -6.93
N PRO A 9 -18.21 4.23 -5.73
CA PRO A 9 -19.00 4.12 -4.50
C PRO A 9 -20.11 5.17 -4.45
N ASP A 10 -21.21 4.84 -3.77
CA ASP A 10 -22.35 5.74 -3.56
C ASP A 10 -22.01 6.91 -2.62
N SER A 11 -20.98 6.75 -1.78
CA SER A 11 -20.45 7.79 -0.91
C SER A 11 -19.25 8.52 -1.54
N PRO A 12 -19.08 9.83 -1.26
CA PRO A 12 -17.93 10.59 -1.74
C PRO A 12 -16.61 9.97 -1.31
N THR A 13 -15.62 10.04 -2.19
CA THR A 13 -14.26 9.53 -1.92
C THR A 13 -13.28 10.62 -1.54
N ARG A 14 -13.66 11.91 -1.71
CA ARG A 14 -12.83 13.06 -1.34
C ARG A 14 -13.66 14.09 -0.59
N PHE A 15 -13.13 14.59 0.53
CA PHE A 15 -13.75 15.61 1.36
C PHE A 15 -12.86 16.86 1.42
N GLY A 16 -13.28 17.92 0.75
CA GLY A 16 -12.70 19.25 0.90
C GLY A 16 -13.38 20.03 2.03
N ILE A 17 -12.87 21.23 2.32
CA ILE A 17 -13.37 22.09 3.41
C ILE A 17 -14.88 22.34 3.32
N ASN A 18 -15.43 22.49 2.11
CA ASN A 18 -16.85 22.77 1.87
C ASN A 18 -17.43 21.92 0.73
N SER A 19 -16.82 20.79 0.41
CA SER A 19 -17.26 19.97 -0.72
C SER A 19 -16.97 18.49 -0.50
N SER A 20 -17.77 17.64 -1.12
CA SER A 20 -17.58 16.20 -1.14
C SER A 20 -17.76 15.68 -2.55
N ASN A 21 -16.74 15.04 -3.11
CA ASN A 21 -16.72 14.57 -4.49
C ASN A 21 -16.34 13.09 -4.57
N THR A 22 -16.79 12.41 -5.63
CA THR A 22 -16.33 11.06 -5.98
C THR A 22 -15.30 11.18 -7.10
N LEU A 23 -14.02 11.05 -6.76
CA LEU A 23 -12.91 11.13 -7.72
C LEU A 23 -12.18 9.79 -7.89
N ASP A 24 -12.40 8.87 -6.95
CA ASP A 24 -11.76 7.56 -6.92
C ASP A 24 -12.79 6.50 -7.35
N PHE A 25 -12.47 5.80 -8.43
CA PHE A 25 -13.36 4.81 -9.04
C PHE A 25 -12.54 3.72 -9.72
N ALA A 26 -13.18 2.58 -10.03
CA ALA A 26 -12.57 1.48 -10.73
C ALA A 26 -13.12 1.36 -12.15
N ILE A 27 -12.24 1.07 -13.10
CA ILE A 27 -12.62 0.71 -14.47
C ILE A 27 -12.57 -0.82 -14.57
N ILE A 28 -13.71 -1.42 -14.88
CA ILE A 28 -13.88 -2.86 -14.96
C ILE A 28 -14.14 -3.24 -16.41
N ARG A 29 -13.33 -4.14 -16.97
CA ARG A 29 -13.46 -4.59 -18.36
C ARG A 29 -13.58 -6.11 -18.44
N ASN A 30 -14.57 -6.59 -19.17
CA ASN A 30 -14.79 -8.02 -19.42
C ASN A 30 -14.85 -8.87 -18.14
N PHE A 31 -15.42 -8.33 -17.06
CA PHE A 31 -15.54 -9.01 -15.77
C PHE A 31 -17.02 -9.19 -15.43
N TYR A 32 -17.43 -10.43 -15.18
CA TYR A 32 -18.85 -10.83 -15.12
C TYR A 32 -19.30 -11.31 -13.74
N TYR A 33 -18.42 -11.26 -12.72
CA TYR A 33 -18.80 -11.65 -11.37
C TYR A 33 -19.43 -10.47 -10.62
N PRO A 34 -20.40 -10.73 -9.72
CA PRO A 34 -20.93 -9.71 -8.83
C PRO A 34 -19.81 -9.06 -8.03
N PHE A 35 -19.91 -7.74 -7.88
CA PHE A 35 -18.99 -6.97 -7.07
C PHE A 35 -19.75 -5.93 -6.24
N THR A 36 -19.10 -5.46 -5.17
CA THR A 36 -19.51 -4.28 -4.41
C THR A 36 -18.37 -3.28 -4.39
N ILE A 37 -18.70 -1.99 -4.36
CA ILE A 37 -17.72 -0.91 -4.27
C ILE A 37 -18.17 0.07 -3.19
N ASN A 38 -17.29 0.38 -2.24
CA ASN A 38 -17.61 1.23 -1.09
C ASN A 38 -16.47 2.17 -0.78
N SER A 39 -16.79 3.39 -0.35
CA SER A 39 -15.82 4.29 0.27
C SER A 39 -15.70 3.96 1.75
N LEU A 40 -14.46 3.80 2.25
CA LEU A 40 -14.17 3.52 3.64
C LEU A 40 -13.80 4.82 4.36
N ASN A 41 -14.41 5.07 5.51
CA ASN A 41 -14.13 6.25 6.32
C ASN A 41 -12.78 6.08 7.05
N ASP A 42 -11.68 6.44 6.37
CA ASP A 42 -10.33 6.51 6.94
C ASP A 42 -9.97 7.98 7.15
N LEU A 43 -9.81 8.37 8.42
CA LEU A 43 -9.74 9.78 8.83
C LEU A 43 -8.34 10.38 8.71
N SER A 44 -7.39 9.66 8.12
CA SER A 44 -5.99 10.12 8.00
C SER A 44 -5.71 10.96 6.74
N SER A 45 -6.61 10.98 5.76
CA SER A 45 -6.47 11.69 4.48
C SER A 45 -7.74 12.48 4.13
N ASP A 46 -7.64 13.46 3.21
CA ASP A 46 -8.82 14.08 2.59
C ASP A 46 -9.47 13.17 1.53
N HIS A 47 -8.87 12.02 1.24
CA HIS A 47 -9.44 10.94 0.43
C HIS A 47 -9.76 9.70 1.27
N ASN A 48 -10.99 9.22 1.14
CA ASN A 48 -11.42 7.93 1.67
C ASN A 48 -10.98 6.79 0.74
N PRO A 49 -10.36 5.71 1.25
CA PRO A 49 -10.06 4.52 0.47
C PRO A 49 -11.30 3.91 -0.20
N VAL A 50 -11.13 3.36 -1.41
CA VAL A 50 -12.18 2.63 -2.14
C VAL A 50 -11.95 1.14 -2.03
N LEU A 51 -12.92 0.42 -1.48
CA LEU A 51 -12.93 -1.04 -1.36
C LEU A 51 -13.81 -1.65 -2.46
N LEU A 52 -13.18 -2.33 -3.42
CA LEU A 52 -13.84 -3.12 -4.46
C LEU A 52 -13.75 -4.61 -4.11
N ASN A 53 -14.90 -5.23 -3.81
CA ASN A 53 -14.99 -6.64 -3.45
C ASN A 53 -15.64 -7.45 -4.56
N PHE A 54 -14.96 -8.51 -5.01
CA PHE A 54 -15.50 -9.44 -6.00
C PHE A 54 -15.99 -10.71 -5.33
N THR A 55 -17.22 -11.15 -5.64
CA THR A 55 -17.71 -12.46 -5.21
C THR A 55 -17.26 -13.52 -6.20
N LEU A 56 -16.06 -14.06 -5.99
CA LEU A 56 -15.51 -15.11 -6.85
C LEU A 56 -15.95 -16.48 -6.33
N LYS A 57 -16.64 -17.26 -7.18
CA LYS A 57 -16.78 -18.71 -6.97
C LYS A 57 -15.55 -19.40 -7.54
N LEU A 58 -14.44 -19.33 -6.82
CA LEU A 58 -13.24 -20.07 -7.19
C LEU A 58 -13.45 -21.54 -6.81
N ASN A 59 -13.53 -22.41 -7.81
CA ASN A 59 -13.19 -23.82 -7.57
C ASN A 59 -11.72 -23.81 -7.16
N LYS A 60 -11.45 -24.23 -5.94
CA LYS A 60 -10.12 -24.19 -5.33
C LYS A 60 -9.20 -25.20 -6.00
N GLU A 61 -8.79 -24.93 -7.24
CA GLU A 61 -7.56 -25.50 -7.79
C GLU A 61 -6.43 -24.97 -6.91
N THR A 62 -5.76 -25.89 -6.24
CA THR A 62 -4.73 -25.64 -5.23
C THR A 62 -3.46 -25.09 -5.87
N SER A 63 -3.52 -23.91 -6.49
CA SER A 63 -2.30 -23.13 -6.68
C SER A 63 -1.96 -22.56 -5.31
N ASN A 64 -1.06 -23.20 -4.57
CA ASN A 64 -0.39 -22.59 -3.42
C ASN A 64 0.14 -21.24 -3.91
N PRO A 65 -0.46 -20.09 -3.56
CA PRO A 65 0.25 -18.85 -3.73
C PRO A 65 1.51 -19.05 -2.90
N ARG A 66 2.70 -18.83 -3.46
CA ARG A 66 3.88 -18.63 -2.61
C ARG A 66 3.56 -17.41 -1.77
N ALA A 67 2.96 -17.63 -0.62
CA ALA A 67 2.78 -16.60 0.37
C ALA A 67 4.21 -16.24 0.78
N VAL A 68 4.67 -15.10 0.28
CA VAL A 68 5.94 -14.51 0.71
C VAL A 68 5.67 -14.02 2.12
N HIS A 69 5.80 -14.93 3.08
CA HIS A 69 5.68 -14.59 4.48
C HIS A 69 7.01 -13.97 4.90
N THR A 70 7.06 -12.65 4.92
CA THR A 70 8.14 -11.93 5.59
C THR A 70 8.09 -12.29 7.07
N ASN A 71 9.18 -12.86 7.61
CA ASN A 71 9.32 -13.10 9.03
C ASN A 71 9.55 -11.76 9.74
N TRP A 72 8.45 -11.05 10.06
CA TRP A 72 8.49 -9.70 10.64
C TRP A 72 9.39 -9.60 11.89
N PRO A 73 9.34 -10.54 12.87
CA PRO A 73 10.28 -10.52 13.98
C PRO A 73 11.76 -10.55 13.57
N GLN A 74 12.12 -11.40 12.60
CA GLN A 74 13.50 -11.52 12.12
C GLN A 74 13.91 -10.29 11.32
N PHE A 75 13.02 -9.79 10.46
CA PHE A 75 13.21 -8.56 9.68
C PHE A 75 13.46 -7.36 10.60
N SER A 76 12.60 -7.15 11.60
CA SER A 76 12.73 -6.05 12.57
C SER A 76 14.00 -6.19 13.41
N LYS A 77 14.36 -7.41 13.83
CA LYS A 77 15.61 -7.66 14.55
C LYS A 77 16.83 -7.30 13.68
N TYR A 78 16.83 -7.70 12.42
CA TYR A 78 17.90 -7.40 11.48
C TYR A 78 18.03 -5.89 11.27
N LEU A 79 16.93 -5.19 10.99
CA LEU A 79 16.94 -3.74 10.81
C LEU A 79 17.49 -3.04 12.05
N ASN A 80 16.98 -3.33 13.24
CA ASN A 80 17.42 -2.67 14.47
C ASN A 80 18.89 -2.95 14.82
N SER A 81 19.43 -4.08 14.38
CA SER A 81 20.82 -4.47 14.64
C SER A 81 21.80 -3.87 13.62
N ASN A 82 21.35 -3.63 12.38
CA ASN A 82 22.20 -3.18 11.27
C ASN A 82 21.96 -1.72 10.87
N PHE A 83 20.86 -1.12 11.32
CA PHE A 83 20.49 0.27 11.06
C PHE A 83 19.71 0.83 12.26
N SER A 84 20.43 1.46 13.20
CA SER A 84 19.80 2.09 14.37
C SER A 84 19.54 3.56 14.08
N LEU A 85 18.26 3.91 13.84
CA LEU A 85 17.80 5.30 13.74
C LEU A 85 18.15 6.13 15.00
N LEU A 86 18.30 5.48 16.16
CA LEU A 86 18.62 6.10 17.44
C LEU A 86 20.10 6.49 17.59
N ASN A 87 20.98 5.92 16.75
CA ASN A 87 22.41 6.26 16.75
C ASN A 87 22.73 7.43 15.80
N TYR A 88 21.75 7.92 15.04
CA TYR A 88 21.94 9.07 14.15
C TYR A 88 21.62 10.37 14.91
N HIS A 89 22.67 11.01 15.41
CA HIS A 89 22.55 12.34 16.00
C HIS A 89 22.33 13.36 14.88
N PRO A 90 21.44 14.37 15.04
CA PRO A 90 21.20 15.41 14.02
C PRO A 90 22.48 16.13 13.54
N ASN A 91 23.54 16.08 14.34
CA ASN A 91 24.82 16.74 14.08
C ASN A 91 25.70 15.97 13.06
N THR A 92 25.28 14.78 12.62
CA THR A 92 26.03 13.97 11.64
C THR A 92 25.51 14.09 10.21
N ILE A 93 24.40 14.81 9.98
CA ILE A 93 23.82 15.05 8.66
C ILE A 93 23.84 16.56 8.42
N ASN A 94 24.86 17.05 7.72
CA ASN A 94 25.09 18.48 7.56
C ASN A 94 24.94 18.94 6.10
N THR A 95 24.85 17.99 5.16
CA THR A 95 24.78 18.25 3.72
C THR A 95 23.72 17.38 3.05
N ALA A 96 23.29 17.81 1.86
CA ALA A 96 22.41 16.99 1.02
C ALA A 96 23.03 15.64 0.64
N ASN A 97 24.34 15.60 0.44
CA ASN A 97 25.07 14.36 0.16
C ASN A 97 25.03 13.38 1.35
N ASP A 98 25.09 13.89 2.58
CA ASP A 98 24.94 13.05 3.77
C ASP A 98 23.56 12.39 3.80
N ILE A 99 22.51 13.14 3.42
CA ILE A 99 21.14 12.62 3.32
C ILE A 99 21.07 11.49 2.28
N ASP A 100 21.58 11.72 1.07
CA ASP A 100 21.55 10.73 -0.02
C ASP A 100 22.31 9.45 0.36
N GLN A 101 23.46 9.61 1.02
CA GLN A 101 24.24 8.48 1.52
C GLN A 101 23.44 7.69 2.59
N LYS A 102 22.72 8.37 3.48
CA LYS A 102 21.88 7.71 4.50
C LYS A 102 20.67 7.02 3.91
N ILE A 103 20.02 7.61 2.90
CA ILE A 103 18.93 6.96 2.17
C ILE A 103 19.45 5.68 1.50
N THR A 104 20.63 5.73 0.91
CA THR A 104 21.27 4.56 0.28
C THR A 104 21.56 3.47 1.30
N GLU A 105 22.19 3.81 2.43
CA GLU A 105 22.51 2.88 3.53
C GLU A 105 21.25 2.20 4.09
N PHE A 106 20.18 2.97 4.33
CA PHE A 106 18.89 2.43 4.76
C PHE A 106 18.29 1.48 3.73
N THR A 107 18.28 1.89 2.46
CA THR A 107 17.71 1.11 1.36
C THR A 107 18.41 -0.24 1.19
N GLU A 108 19.75 -0.27 1.26
CA GLU A 108 20.51 -1.52 1.20
C GLU A 108 20.25 -2.40 2.43
N THR A 109 20.11 -1.82 3.62
CA THR A 109 19.80 -2.59 4.83
C THR A 109 18.42 -3.24 4.75
N VAL A 110 17.40 -2.51 4.26
CA VAL A 110 16.05 -3.06 4.04
C VAL A 110 16.07 -4.20 3.03
N ARG A 111 16.82 -4.04 1.93
CA ARG A 111 16.97 -5.09 0.91
C ARG A 111 17.65 -6.34 1.47
N ALA A 112 18.69 -6.17 2.28
CA ALA A 112 19.36 -7.26 2.96
C ALA A 112 18.43 -7.97 3.97
N ALA A 113 17.66 -7.21 4.76
CA ALA A 113 16.71 -7.76 5.74
C ALA A 113 15.60 -8.60 5.08
N HIS A 114 15.16 -8.25 3.87
CA HIS A 114 14.19 -9.02 3.11
C HIS A 114 14.75 -10.35 2.55
N SER A 115 16.08 -10.49 2.52
CA SER A 115 16.78 -11.68 2.00
C SER A 115 17.19 -12.68 3.09
N GLN A 116 16.86 -12.40 4.36
CA GLN A 116 17.16 -13.21 5.56
C GLN A 116 15.94 -14.04 5.97
#